data_AF-A0A353VEN8-F1
#
_entry.id   AF-A0A353VEN8-F1
#
_cell.length_a   1.000
_cell.length_b   1.000
_cell.length_c   1.000
_cell.angle_alpha   90.00
_cell.angle_beta   90.00
_cell.angle_gamma   90.00
#
_symmetry.space_group_name_H-M   'P 1'
#
loop_
_entity.id
_entity.type
_entity.pdbx_description
1 polymer ?
#
loop_
_entity_poly.entity_id
_entity_poly.type
_entity_poly.pdbx_seq_one_letter_code
_entity_poly.pdbx_strand_id
1 'polypeptide(L)'
;QMGNIFGERAGAESLPPVLLGSHVDSVPTGGKYDGQLGVLCALETLRSLDDHAIRTRHPVTLVIFTNEEGARFQPAMIASGVLAGKLALEDAYNARDRDGIRLVDALERIGYLGPEPCVPRAFRAYLELHI
;
A
#
# COMPACT_ATOMS: atom_id res chain seq x y z
N GLN A 1 3.86 10.67 -0.01
CA GLN A 1 3.04 10.97 -1.19
C GLN A 1 2.09 9.79 -1.40
N MET A 2 1.02 9.95 -2.19
CA MET A 2 0.07 8.88 -2.56
C MET A 2 -0.71 8.14 -1.46
N GLY A 3 -0.54 8.44 -0.17
CA GLY A 3 -1.34 7.83 0.91
C GLY A 3 -1.03 6.37 1.23
N ASN A 4 -0.03 5.76 0.58
CA ASN A 4 0.44 4.43 0.95
C ASN A 4 0.94 4.42 2.40
N ILE A 5 0.53 3.44 3.19
CA ILE A 5 0.95 3.28 4.58
C ILE A 5 1.99 2.17 4.63
N PHE A 6 3.13 2.44 5.27
CA PHE A 6 4.21 1.46 5.46
C PHE A 6 4.49 1.27 6.96
N GLY A 7 4.62 0.01 7.37
CA GLY A 7 5.07 -0.37 8.72
C GLY A 7 6.22 -1.35 8.63
N GLU A 8 7.43 -0.91 8.97
CA GLU A 8 8.64 -1.73 8.83
C GLU A 8 9.06 -2.40 10.14
N ARG A 9 9.29 -3.72 10.06
CA ARG A 9 10.00 -4.50 11.07
C ARG A 9 11.44 -4.71 10.62
N ALA A 10 12.38 -4.24 11.44
CA ALA A 10 13.80 -4.32 11.13
C ALA A 10 14.31 -5.75 10.94
N GLY A 11 15.19 -5.94 9.95
CA GLY A 11 15.95 -7.17 9.74
C GLY A 11 17.26 -7.21 10.53
N ALA A 12 18.00 -8.31 10.39
CA ALA A 12 19.36 -8.46 10.93
C ALA A 12 20.42 -7.76 10.07
N GLU A 13 20.16 -7.60 8.78
CA GLU A 13 21.10 -7.07 7.79
C GLU A 13 20.49 -5.85 7.07
N SER A 14 21.34 -4.96 6.57
CA SER A 14 20.93 -3.81 5.74
C SER A 14 20.63 -4.25 4.29
N LEU A 15 19.57 -5.04 4.11
CA LEU A 15 19.14 -5.59 2.82
C LEU A 15 17.80 -4.99 2.36
N PRO A 16 17.45 -5.05 1.07
CA PRO A 16 16.13 -4.64 0.58
C PRO A 16 15.00 -5.40 1.29
N PRO A 17 13.87 -4.74 1.64
CA PRO A 17 12.82 -5.36 2.44
C PRO A 17 11.99 -6.37 1.63
N VAL A 18 11.36 -7.29 2.33
CA VAL A 18 10.24 -8.08 1.81
C VAL A 18 8.95 -7.36 2.16
N LEU A 19 8.18 -6.96 1.15
CA LEU A 19 6.88 -6.34 1.35
C LEU A 19 5.80 -7.40 1.56
N LEU A 20 4.95 -7.17 2.55
CA LEU A 20 3.71 -7.92 2.78
C LEU A 20 2.56 -6.93 2.83
N GLY A 21 1.45 -7.20 2.17
CA GLY A 21 0.33 -6.27 2.24
C GLY A 21 -0.67 -6.45 1.13
N SER A 22 -1.53 -5.44 1.01
CA SER A 22 -2.57 -5.32 -0.02
C SER A 22 -3.20 -3.91 0.07
N HIS A 23 -4.52 -3.80 0.02
CA HIS A 23 -5.30 -2.57 0.16
C HIS A 23 -6.39 -2.68 1.24
N VAL A 24 -7.02 -1.56 1.59
CA VAL A 24 -8.17 -1.53 2.52
C VAL A 24 -9.38 -0.78 1.97
N ASP A 25 -9.23 -0.11 0.82
CA ASP A 25 -10.40 0.39 0.07
C ASP A 25 -11.15 -0.77 -0.57
N SER A 26 -12.42 -0.53 -0.91
CA SER A 26 -13.32 -1.54 -1.47
C SER A 26 -14.31 -0.93 -2.46
N VAL A 27 -14.92 -1.77 -3.30
CA VAL A 27 -16.07 -1.37 -4.14
C VAL A 27 -17.36 -1.14 -3.31
N PRO A 28 -18.37 -0.42 -3.85
CA PRO A 28 -19.62 -0.12 -3.13
C PRO A 28 -20.39 -1.35 -2.59
N THR A 29 -20.23 -2.51 -3.21
CA THR A 29 -20.83 -3.79 -2.80
C THR A 29 -19.75 -4.84 -2.47
N GLY A 30 -18.61 -4.39 -1.94
CA GLY A 30 -17.46 -5.24 -1.67
C GLY A 30 -17.65 -6.21 -0.51
N GLY A 31 -16.80 -7.24 -0.49
CA GLY A 31 -16.79 -8.27 0.55
C GLY A 31 -16.01 -7.88 1.80
N LYS A 32 -15.95 -8.79 2.78
CA LYS A 32 -15.23 -8.60 4.05
C LYS A 32 -13.73 -8.91 3.98
N TYR A 33 -13.23 -9.34 2.82
CA TYR A 33 -11.93 -10.00 2.75
C TYR A 33 -11.06 -9.49 1.61
N ASP A 34 -11.66 -9.03 0.52
CA ASP A 34 -10.94 -8.40 -0.59
C ASP A 34 -10.06 -7.25 -0.06
N GLY A 35 -8.78 -7.29 -0.43
CA GLY A 35 -7.68 -6.47 0.08
C GLY A 35 -7.36 -6.62 1.58
N GLN A 36 -8.33 -6.32 2.43
CA GLN A 36 -8.14 -6.18 3.88
C GLN A 36 -7.63 -7.47 4.55
N LEU A 37 -7.98 -8.65 4.02
CA LEU A 37 -7.42 -9.91 4.51
C LEU A 37 -5.90 -9.97 4.31
N GLY A 38 -5.39 -9.54 3.16
CA GLY A 38 -3.96 -9.47 2.89
C GLY A 38 -3.22 -8.53 3.85
N VAL A 39 -3.81 -7.38 4.16
CA VAL A 39 -3.27 -6.43 5.14
C VAL A 39 -3.25 -7.02 6.56
N LEU A 40 -4.34 -7.68 6.99
CA LEU A 40 -4.40 -8.30 8.30
C LEU A 40 -3.46 -9.51 8.42
N CYS A 41 -3.31 -10.31 7.36
CA CYS A 41 -2.34 -11.40 7.31
C CYS A 41 -0.90 -10.89 7.34
N ALA A 42 -0.60 -9.76 6.69
CA ALA A 42 0.71 -9.11 6.79
C ALA A 42 1.00 -8.66 8.24
N LEU A 43 0.02 -8.03 8.90
CA LEU A 43 0.16 -7.61 10.30
C LEU A 43 0.35 -8.81 11.23
N GLU A 44 -0.45 -9.86 11.05
CA GLU A 44 -0.35 -11.08 11.84
C GLU A 44 0.99 -11.80 11.61
N THR A 45 1.52 -11.76 10.39
CA THR A 45 2.86 -12.30 10.10
C THR A 45 3.92 -11.57 10.92
N LEU A 46 3.86 -10.23 11.01
CA LEU A 46 4.81 -9.47 11.82
C LEU A 46 4.71 -9.81 13.31
N ARG A 47 3.49 -9.89 13.85
CA ARG A 47 3.23 -10.29 15.25
C ARG A 47 3.72 -11.69 15.55
N SER A 48 3.41 -12.65 14.69
CA SER A 48 3.85 -14.03 14.80
C SER A 48 5.38 -14.16 14.79
N LEU A 49 6.09 -13.37 13.98
CA LEU A 49 7.56 -13.32 14.00
C LEU A 49 8.10 -12.79 15.34
N ASP A 50 7.43 -11.81 15.95
CA ASP A 50 7.81 -11.26 17.25
C ASP A 50 7.52 -12.24 18.40
N ASP A 51 6.33 -12.84 18.42
CA ASP A 51 5.92 -13.82 19.44
C ASP A 51 6.86 -15.03 19.49
N HIS A 52 7.39 -15.44 18.34
CA HIS A 52 8.34 -16.56 18.21
C HIS A 52 9.81 -16.12 18.26
N ALA A 53 10.10 -14.84 18.52
CA ALA A 53 11.45 -14.27 18.54
C ALA A 53 12.27 -14.58 17.27
N ILE A 54 11.60 -14.64 16.10
CA ILE A 54 12.24 -14.94 14.82
C ILE A 54 12.87 -13.66 14.25
N ARG A 55 14.19 -13.69 14.10
CA ARG A 55 14.93 -12.61 13.43
C ARG A 55 15.10 -12.91 11.94
N THR A 56 14.56 -12.05 11.09
CA THR A 56 14.70 -12.17 9.64
C THR A 56 16.00 -11.50 9.18
N ARG A 57 16.58 -11.99 8.06
CA ARG A 57 17.75 -11.35 7.45
C ARG A 57 17.40 -9.99 6.83
N HIS A 58 16.37 -10.00 5.99
CA HIS A 58 15.78 -8.80 5.38
C HIS A 58 14.79 -8.15 6.36
N PRO A 59 14.61 -6.82 6.32
CA PRO A 59 13.44 -6.18 6.92
C PRO A 59 12.14 -6.72 6.28
N VAL A 60 11.06 -6.73 7.07
CA VAL A 60 9.73 -7.09 6.59
C VAL A 60 8.83 -5.86 6.73
N THR A 61 8.27 -5.40 5.63
CA THR A 61 7.53 -4.13 5.57
C THR A 61 6.09 -4.42 5.21
N LEU A 62 5.17 -4.11 6.13
CA LEU A 62 3.75 -4.07 5.85
C LEU A 62 3.44 -2.89 4.93
N VAL A 63 2.61 -3.09 3.91
CA VAL A 63 2.11 -2.01 3.03
C VAL A 63 0.59 -2.05 2.90
N ILE A 64 -0.03 -0.86 2.88
CA ILE A 64 -1.41 -0.65 2.47
C ILE A 64 -1.41 0.30 1.28
N PHE A 65 -1.80 -0.19 0.11
CA PHE A 65 -1.92 0.60 -1.10
C PHE A 65 -3.21 1.41 -1.12
N THR A 66 -3.10 2.66 -1.58
CA THR A 66 -4.26 3.54 -1.76
C THR A 66 -4.94 3.29 -3.10
N ASN A 67 -6.27 3.18 -3.08
CA ASN A 67 -7.14 3.14 -4.26
C ASN A 67 -6.70 2.02 -5.23
N GLU A 68 -6.72 0.79 -4.71
CA GLU A 68 -6.48 -0.40 -5.51
C GLU A 68 -7.68 -0.68 -6.40
N GLU A 69 -8.88 -0.64 -5.85
CA GLU A 69 -10.11 -1.08 -6.55
C GLU A 69 -10.48 -0.16 -7.72
N GLY A 70 -9.98 1.07 -7.67
CA GLY A 70 -10.33 2.13 -8.62
C GLY A 70 -11.79 2.58 -8.52
N ALA A 71 -12.55 2.12 -7.53
CA ALA A 71 -13.99 2.33 -7.45
C ALA A 71 -14.39 3.82 -7.38
N ARG A 72 -13.59 4.63 -6.69
CA ARG A 72 -13.81 6.08 -6.57
C ARG A 72 -12.97 6.87 -7.58
N PHE A 73 -11.69 6.55 -7.71
CA PHE A 73 -10.77 7.22 -8.63
C PHE A 73 -10.21 6.19 -9.61
N GLN A 74 -10.30 6.45 -10.91
CA GLN A 74 -9.76 5.57 -11.94
C GLN A 74 -8.35 5.99 -12.34
N PRO A 75 -7.46 5.06 -12.75
CA PRO A 75 -7.69 3.62 -12.87
C PRO A 75 -7.66 2.85 -11.54
N ALA A 76 -7.83 1.52 -11.60
CA ALA A 76 -7.44 0.64 -10.51
C ALA A 76 -5.91 0.71 -10.26
N MET A 77 -5.48 0.29 -9.07
CA MET A 77 -4.08 0.14 -8.68
C MET A 77 -3.27 1.45 -8.81
N ILE A 78 -3.88 2.61 -8.56
CA ILE A 78 -3.23 3.91 -8.81
C ILE A 78 -1.95 4.06 -7.99
N ALA A 79 -2.01 3.86 -6.67
CA ALA A 79 -0.86 4.18 -5.81
C ALA A 79 0.28 3.15 -5.93
N SER A 80 -0.04 1.88 -6.15
CA SER A 80 0.95 0.85 -6.48
C SER A 80 1.52 1.05 -7.89
N GLY A 81 0.72 1.51 -8.84
CA GLY A 81 1.14 1.91 -10.18
C GLY A 81 2.15 3.06 -10.17
N VAL A 82 1.92 4.09 -9.34
CA VAL A 82 2.90 5.18 -9.13
C VAL A 82 4.16 4.65 -8.48
N LEU A 83 4.05 3.83 -7.42
CA LEU A 83 5.22 3.23 -6.75
C LEU A 83 6.05 2.37 -7.71
N ALA A 84 5.41 1.64 -8.62
CA ALA A 84 6.07 0.82 -9.63
C ALA A 84 6.58 1.60 -10.85
N GLY A 85 6.39 2.93 -10.89
CA GLY A 85 6.77 3.78 -12.03
C GLY A 85 5.96 3.48 -13.30
N LYS A 86 4.76 2.92 -13.15
CA LYS A 86 3.82 2.58 -14.24
C LYS A 86 2.78 3.66 -14.48
N LEU A 87 2.54 4.51 -13.49
CA LEU A 87 1.66 5.67 -13.56
C LEU A 87 2.43 6.92 -13.11
N ALA A 88 2.28 8.04 -13.83
CA ALA A 88 2.90 9.29 -13.41
C ALA A 88 2.19 9.84 -12.17
N LEU A 89 2.95 10.42 -11.24
CA LEU A 89 2.40 11.00 -10.01
C LEU A 89 1.35 12.07 -10.30
N GLU A 90 1.62 12.93 -11.30
CA GLU A 90 0.71 14.01 -11.67
C GLU A 90 -0.61 13.49 -12.26
N ASP A 91 -0.56 12.42 -13.07
CA ASP A 91 -1.76 11.79 -13.61
C ASP A 91 -2.61 11.19 -12.49
N ALA A 92 -1.97 10.50 -11.54
CA ALA A 92 -2.63 9.94 -10.37
C ALA A 92 -3.28 11.04 -9.50
N TYR A 93 -2.56 12.13 -9.22
CA TYR A 93 -3.08 13.26 -8.46
C TYR A 93 -4.29 13.92 -9.12
N ASN A 94 -4.32 13.97 -10.45
CA ASN A 94 -5.42 14.56 -11.21
C ASN A 94 -6.57 13.59 -11.51
N ALA A 95 -6.50 12.33 -11.09
CA ALA A 95 -7.64 11.41 -11.15
C ALA A 95 -8.82 12.01 -10.38
N ARG A 96 -10.02 11.98 -10.98
CA ARG A 96 -11.23 12.60 -10.43
C ARG A 96 -12.29 11.56 -10.10
N ASP A 97 -13.00 11.80 -9.00
CA ASP A 97 -14.23 11.07 -8.72
C ASP A 97 -15.44 11.66 -9.46
N ARG A 98 -16.62 11.06 -9.25
CA ARG A 98 -17.88 11.47 -9.90
C ARG A 98 -18.30 12.91 -9.61
N ASP A 99 -17.81 13.48 -8.51
CA ASP A 99 -18.13 14.85 -8.07
C ASP A 99 -17.04 15.84 -8.52
N GLY A 100 -16.05 15.36 -9.29
CA GLY A 100 -14.93 16.16 -9.80
C GLY A 100 -13.83 16.42 -8.77
N ILE A 101 -13.87 15.82 -7.58
CA ILE A 101 -12.81 15.94 -6.57
C ILE A 101 -11.57 15.21 -7.09
N ARG A 102 -10.38 15.81 -6.96
CA ARG A 102 -9.14 15.14 -7.35
C ARG A 102 -8.62 14.23 -6.23
N LEU A 103 -7.88 13.19 -6.60
CA LEU A 103 -7.26 12.27 -5.65
C LEU A 103 -6.35 13.01 -4.65
N VAL A 104 -5.56 13.98 -5.11
CA VAL A 104 -4.66 14.75 -4.24
C VAL A 104 -5.41 15.54 -3.17
N ASP A 105 -6.54 16.16 -3.54
CA ASP A 105 -7.37 16.93 -2.62
C ASP A 105 -8.03 16.00 -1.58
N ALA A 106 -8.40 14.79 -2.00
CA ALA A 106 -8.94 13.77 -1.10
C ALA A 106 -7.90 13.25 -0.10
N LEU A 107 -6.65 13.02 -0.54
CA LEU A 107 -5.52 12.63 0.30
C LEU A 107 -5.18 13.72 1.33
N GLU A 108 -5.14 14.98 0.91
CA GLU A 108 -4.89 16.11 1.80
C GLU A 108 -6.00 16.25 2.84
N ARG A 109 -7.27 16.16 2.43
CA ARG A 109 -8.44 16.24 3.32
C ARG A 109 -8.40 15.21 4.46
N ILE A 110 -7.93 13.99 4.20
CA ILE A 110 -7.85 12.94 5.23
C ILE A 110 -6.51 12.94 5.99
N GLY A 111 -5.56 13.81 5.63
CA GLY A 111 -4.23 13.88 6.25
C GLY A 111 -3.25 12.79 5.79
N TYR A 112 -3.51 12.12 4.66
CA TYR A 112 -2.66 11.05 4.12
C TYR A 112 -1.82 11.49 2.90
N LEU A 113 -1.80 12.78 2.57
CA LEU A 113 -0.81 13.32 1.65
C LEU A 113 0.58 13.37 2.32
N GLY A 114 1.22 12.20 2.44
CA GLY A 114 2.50 12.07 3.13
C GLY A 114 3.63 12.81 2.41
N PRO A 115 4.74 13.12 3.10
CA PRO A 115 5.87 13.85 2.52
C PRO A 115 6.80 12.98 1.67
N GLU A 116 6.83 11.67 1.90
CA GLU A 116 7.79 10.77 1.23
C GLU A 116 7.52 10.60 -0.27
N PRO A 117 8.54 10.65 -1.15
CA PRO A 117 8.37 10.37 -2.57
C PRO A 117 7.77 8.99 -2.86
N CYS A 118 6.67 8.95 -3.62
CA CYS A 118 6.11 7.69 -4.13
C CYS A 118 6.78 7.36 -5.46
N VAL A 119 7.91 6.66 -5.38
CA VAL A 119 8.77 6.33 -6.53
C VAL A 119 9.30 4.91 -6.41
N PRO A 120 9.71 4.28 -7.53
CA PRO A 120 10.36 2.98 -7.51
C PRO A 120 11.53 2.94 -6.53
N ARG A 121 11.56 1.89 -5.72
CA ARG A 121 12.62 1.62 -4.74
C ARG A 121 12.91 0.12 -4.71
N ALA A 122 14.08 -0.25 -4.19
CA ALA A 122 14.51 -1.65 -4.20
C ALA A 122 13.73 -2.46 -3.16
N PHE A 123 13.08 -3.54 -3.62
CA PHE A 123 12.44 -4.54 -2.79
C PHE A 123 13.05 -5.90 -3.09
N ARG A 124 13.17 -6.75 -2.08
CA ARG A 124 13.59 -8.15 -2.29
C ARG A 124 12.47 -8.95 -2.95
N ALA A 125 11.25 -8.78 -2.45
CA ALA A 125 10.04 -9.43 -2.94
C ALA A 125 8.81 -8.67 -2.44
N TYR A 126 7.67 -8.92 -3.08
CA TYR A 126 6.34 -8.55 -2.61
C TYR A 126 5.49 -9.82 -2.55
N LEU A 127 4.84 -10.06 -1.42
CA LEU A 127 3.92 -11.17 -1.21
C LEU A 127 2.58 -10.62 -0.74
N GLU A 128 1.53 -11.05 -1.42
CA GLU A 128 0.17 -10.62 -1.18
C GLU A 128 -0.74 -11.83 -1.15
N LEU A 129 -1.57 -11.91 -0.10
CA LEU A 129 -2.75 -12.74 -0.10
C LEU A 129 -3.90 -11.88 -0.62
N HIS A 130 -4.26 -12.10 -1.88
CA HIS A 130 -5.43 -11.48 -2.50
C HIS A 130 -6.50 -12.52 -2.71
N ILE A 131 -7.76 -12.14 -2.51
CA ILE A 131 -8.91 -12.95 -2.91
C ILE A 131 -9.89 -12.15 -3.77
#